data_AF-A0A841EHK1-F1
#
_entry.id   AF-A0A841EHK1-F1
#
_cell.length_a   1.000
_cell.length_b   1.000
_cell.length_c   1.000
_cell.angle_alpha   90.00
_cell.angle_beta   90.00
_cell.angle_gamma   90.00
#
_symmetry.space_group_name_H-M   'P 1'
#
loop_
_entity.id
_entity.type
_entity.pdbx_description
1 polymer ?
#
loop_
_entity_poly.entity_id
_entity_poly.type
_entity_poly.pdbx_seq_one_letter_code
_entity_poly.pdbx_strand_id
1 'polypeptide(L)'
;MKTQIKSLLFICSLLIAFIGKAQTELARVSFTIKNPSLKNKLIGFSSYNTQLQKITGGYGYGLNALASHAVNLPTPVYVYQEKNGKKELFCVVTQKDDGKVFFINQSYDITREQYLDFARAEMTQKNQEKDKDENSIENIAKKLGVKLVGVNIKGASWFPSMAHVRYELPWGKDKQTGFSTSLSKAKNKYVFLPVGTKIYQCSDKYWDNNVKFTEKLLLSIEGSKNDYTVSLE
;
A
#
# COMPACT_ATOMS: atom_id res chain seq x y z
N MET A 1 -2.17 73.62 -3.28
CA MET A 1 -1.88 72.75 -2.11
C MET A 1 -1.88 71.30 -2.57
N LYS A 2 -0.69 70.71 -2.72
CA LYS A 2 -0.11 69.69 -1.82
C LYS A 2 -0.83 68.32 -1.87
N THR A 3 -0.16 67.38 -2.59
CA THR A 3 0.05 65.94 -2.24
C THR A 3 -1.18 65.01 -2.21
N GLN A 4 -1.17 63.75 -2.67
CA GLN A 4 -0.09 62.76 -2.81
C GLN A 4 -0.30 61.80 -4.00
N ILE A 5 0.83 61.40 -4.58
CA ILE A 5 1.06 60.14 -5.30
C ILE A 5 1.27 59.04 -4.25
N LYS A 6 0.52 57.92 -4.37
CA LYS A 6 0.74 56.55 -3.86
C LYS A 6 -0.61 55.83 -4.11
N SER A 7 -0.73 54.82 -4.96
CA SER A 7 -0.07 53.53 -4.79
C SER A 7 0.04 52.80 -6.12
N LEU A 8 1.29 52.56 -6.47
CA LEU A 8 1.76 51.55 -7.41
C LEU A 8 1.52 50.16 -6.79
N LEU A 9 1.31 49.15 -7.64
CA LEU A 9 1.54 47.72 -7.34
C LEU A 9 0.64 47.07 -6.28
N PHE A 10 -0.53 46.57 -6.68
CA PHE A 10 -1.16 45.41 -6.01
C PHE A 10 -2.12 44.66 -6.95
N ILE A 11 -1.66 44.31 -8.15
CA ILE A 11 -2.40 43.39 -9.05
C ILE A 11 -1.40 42.36 -9.61
N CYS A 12 -0.78 41.55 -8.74
CA CYS A 12 -0.04 40.36 -9.19
C CYS A 12 0.37 39.43 -8.03
N SER A 13 -0.57 38.92 -7.22
CA SER A 13 -0.31 37.77 -6.31
C SER A 13 -1.52 37.37 -5.45
N LEU A 14 -2.69 37.17 -6.05
CA LEU A 14 -3.82 36.56 -5.33
C LEU A 14 -4.61 35.53 -6.14
N LEU A 15 -3.90 34.79 -6.99
CA LEU A 15 -4.44 33.63 -7.70
C LEU A 15 -3.40 32.51 -7.83
N ILE A 16 -2.66 32.26 -6.75
CA ILE A 16 -1.97 30.99 -6.51
C ILE A 16 -2.25 30.61 -5.05
N ALA A 17 -3.54 30.47 -4.74
CA ALA A 17 -3.99 29.93 -3.47
C ALA A 17 -4.60 28.56 -3.77
N PHE A 18 -3.85 27.53 -3.41
CA PHE A 18 -4.33 26.17 -3.16
C PHE A 18 -4.86 25.36 -4.37
N ILE A 19 -3.96 24.91 -5.23
CA ILE A 19 -3.99 23.50 -5.67
C ILE A 19 -3.22 22.68 -4.62
N GLY A 20 -3.65 22.78 -3.37
CA GLY A 20 -3.35 21.74 -2.39
C GLY A 20 -4.28 20.60 -2.77
N LYS A 21 -3.72 19.44 -3.12
CA LYS A 21 -4.50 18.19 -3.09
C LYS A 21 -5.10 18.12 -1.68
N ALA A 22 -6.37 18.46 -1.55
CA ALA A 22 -7.13 18.18 -0.34
C ALA A 22 -7.19 16.65 -0.27
N GLN A 23 -6.18 16.07 0.35
CA GLN A 23 -6.17 14.70 0.78
C GLN A 23 -7.34 14.64 1.76
N THR A 24 -8.48 14.18 1.28
CA THR A 24 -9.72 14.14 2.06
C THR A 24 -9.43 13.21 3.22
N GLU A 25 -9.14 13.76 4.40
CA GLU A 25 -8.94 12.95 5.59
C GLU A 25 -10.23 12.17 5.79
N LEU A 26 -10.14 10.85 5.67
CA LEU A 26 -11.27 9.99 5.98
C LEU A 26 -11.63 10.26 7.45
N ALA A 27 -12.84 10.73 7.67
CA ALA A 27 -13.36 10.92 9.02
C ALA A 27 -13.13 9.66 9.85
N ARG A 28 -12.63 9.83 11.07
CA ARG A 28 -12.29 8.73 11.96
C ARG A 28 -13.41 8.51 12.96
N VAL A 29 -13.59 7.28 13.39
CA VAL A 29 -14.50 6.91 14.47
C VAL A 29 -13.73 6.23 15.59
N SER A 30 -13.96 6.68 16.81
CA SER A 30 -13.44 6.08 18.03
C SER A 30 -14.55 5.25 18.68
N PHE A 31 -14.27 4.00 19.04
CA PHE A 31 -15.25 3.14 19.69
C PHE A 31 -14.54 2.09 20.54
N THR A 32 -15.28 1.42 21.41
CA THR A 32 -14.72 0.38 22.29
C THR A 32 -15.41 -0.94 22.03
N ILE A 33 -14.65 -2.03 21.90
CA ILE A 33 -15.20 -3.39 21.94
C ILE A 33 -14.93 -4.01 23.30
N LYS A 34 -15.95 -4.62 23.88
CA LYS A 34 -15.89 -5.32 25.16
C LYS A 34 -16.26 -6.79 24.99
N ASN A 35 -15.46 -7.65 25.59
CA ASN A 35 -15.74 -9.07 25.72
C ASN A 35 -16.22 -9.36 27.15
N PRO A 36 -17.53 -9.41 27.41
CA PRO A 36 -18.04 -9.80 28.72
C PRO A 36 -17.93 -11.32 28.97
N SER A 37 -17.44 -12.10 28.02
CA SER A 37 -17.28 -13.55 28.17
C SER A 37 -15.98 -13.93 28.89
N LEU A 38 -15.98 -15.11 29.51
CA LEU A 38 -14.78 -15.78 30.03
C LEU A 38 -13.93 -16.45 28.92
N LYS A 39 -14.40 -16.45 27.67
CA LYS A 39 -13.69 -17.04 26.53
C LYS A 39 -12.99 -15.95 25.72
N ASN A 40 -11.75 -16.20 25.31
CA ASN A 40 -11.02 -15.34 24.40
C ASN A 40 -11.70 -15.31 23.03
N LYS A 41 -11.64 -14.16 22.36
CA LYS A 41 -12.23 -13.95 21.02
C LYS A 41 -11.23 -13.24 20.13
N LEU A 42 -11.13 -13.69 18.87
CA LEU A 42 -10.37 -12.97 17.85
C LEU A 42 -11.31 -12.01 17.14
N ILE A 43 -10.92 -10.73 17.13
CA ILE A 43 -11.66 -9.66 16.49
C ILE A 43 -10.79 -9.02 15.42
N GLY A 44 -11.35 -8.87 14.22
CA GLY A 44 -10.74 -8.18 13.11
C GLY A 44 -11.42 -6.85 12.85
N PHE A 45 -10.65 -5.86 12.41
CA PHE A 45 -11.17 -4.59 11.97
C PHE A 45 -10.80 -4.36 10.52
N SER A 46 -11.70 -3.77 9.74
CA SER A 46 -11.34 -3.26 8.41
C SER A 46 -12.12 -2.01 8.09
N SER A 47 -11.47 -1.03 7.47
CA SER A 47 -12.09 0.24 7.09
C SER A 47 -12.37 0.27 5.60
N TYR A 48 -13.54 0.79 5.22
CA TYR A 48 -13.83 1.05 3.83
C TYR A 48 -13.17 2.34 3.36
N ASN A 49 -12.45 2.27 2.25
CA ASN A 49 -12.03 3.47 1.55
C ASN A 49 -12.98 3.69 0.37
N THR A 50 -13.83 4.71 0.48
CA THR A 50 -14.81 5.08 -0.55
C THR A 50 -14.16 5.55 -1.85
N GLN A 51 -13.04 6.28 -1.79
CA GLN A 51 -12.32 6.75 -2.98
C GLN A 51 -11.77 5.61 -3.83
N LEU A 52 -11.28 4.57 -3.15
CA LEU A 52 -10.65 3.42 -3.79
C LEU A 52 -11.60 2.21 -3.89
N GLN A 53 -12.83 2.36 -3.41
CA GLN A 53 -13.85 1.32 -3.25
C GLN A 53 -13.28 -0.02 -2.75
N LYS A 54 -12.37 0.06 -1.78
CA LYS A 54 -11.64 -1.10 -1.27
C LYS A 54 -11.69 -1.17 0.23
N ILE A 55 -11.58 -2.38 0.75
CA ILE A 55 -11.38 -2.62 2.17
C ILE A 55 -9.91 -2.44 2.48
N THR A 56 -9.62 -1.68 3.53
CA THR A 56 -8.29 -1.49 4.07
C THR A 56 -8.21 -2.23 5.38
N GLY A 57 -7.21 -3.10 5.51
CA GLY A 57 -7.04 -3.92 6.70
C GLY A 57 -6.75 -3.05 7.93
N GLY A 58 -7.58 -3.16 8.95
CA GLY A 58 -7.20 -2.88 10.32
C GLY A 58 -6.47 -4.09 10.90
N TYR A 59 -5.81 -3.91 12.04
CA TYR A 59 -5.15 -4.99 12.75
C TYR A 59 -6.18 -5.98 13.32
N GLY A 60 -5.82 -7.25 13.44
CA GLY A 60 -6.58 -8.21 14.24
C GLY A 60 -6.07 -8.20 15.67
N TYR A 61 -6.97 -8.32 16.65
CA TYR A 61 -6.60 -8.36 18.07
C TYR A 61 -7.30 -9.53 18.78
N GLY A 62 -6.52 -10.24 19.61
CA GLY A 62 -7.05 -11.23 20.54
C GLY A 62 -7.64 -10.53 21.76
N LEU A 63 -8.97 -10.45 21.83
CA LEU A 63 -9.66 -9.90 22.98
C LEU A 63 -9.85 -10.99 24.04
N ASN A 64 -9.04 -10.89 25.09
CA ASN A 64 -9.05 -11.82 26.22
C ASN A 64 -10.41 -11.84 26.95
N ALA A 65 -10.58 -12.83 27.82
CA ALA A 65 -11.69 -12.91 28.76
C ALA A 65 -11.86 -11.61 29.55
N LEU A 66 -13.10 -11.11 29.66
CA LEU A 66 -13.46 -9.89 30.39
C LEU A 66 -12.70 -8.62 29.95
N ALA A 67 -12.07 -8.64 28.78
CA ALA A 67 -11.24 -7.54 28.29
C ALA A 67 -12.05 -6.50 27.50
N SER A 68 -11.45 -5.32 27.36
CA SER A 68 -11.97 -4.23 26.55
C SER A 68 -10.84 -3.63 25.71
N HIS A 69 -11.16 -3.19 24.49
CA HIS A 69 -10.20 -2.61 23.56
C HIS A 69 -10.80 -1.39 22.87
N ALA A 70 -10.14 -0.26 23.02
CA ALA A 70 -10.49 0.98 22.33
C ALA A 70 -9.84 1.01 20.94
N VAL A 71 -10.60 1.44 19.94
CA VAL A 71 -10.23 1.46 18.53
C VAL A 71 -10.50 2.84 17.97
N ASN A 72 -9.60 3.33 17.14
CA ASN A 72 -9.78 4.56 16.39
C ASN A 72 -9.35 4.32 14.94
N LEU A 73 -10.31 4.28 14.02
CA LEU A 73 -10.09 3.92 12.61
C LEU A 73 -10.92 4.79 11.66
N PRO A 74 -10.53 4.90 10.37
CA PRO A 74 -11.34 5.55 9.34
C PRO A 74 -12.72 4.89 9.21
N THR A 75 -13.76 5.70 9.07
CA THR A 75 -15.15 5.26 8.95
C THR A 75 -15.55 5.01 7.48
N PRO A 76 -16.44 4.04 7.19
CA PRO A 76 -17.01 3.03 8.09
C PRO A 76 -16.01 1.92 8.45
N VAL A 77 -16.14 1.39 9.67
CA VAL A 77 -15.35 0.26 10.18
C VAL A 77 -16.22 -0.99 10.23
N TYR A 78 -15.84 -2.01 9.49
CA TYR A 78 -16.40 -3.35 9.56
C TYR A 78 -15.65 -4.16 10.61
N VAL A 79 -16.39 -4.67 11.59
CA VAL A 79 -15.85 -5.48 12.67
C VAL A 79 -16.19 -6.93 12.40
N TYR A 80 -15.20 -7.80 12.42
CA TYR A 80 -15.36 -9.24 12.24
C TYR A 80 -15.03 -9.99 13.52
N GLN A 81 -15.73 -11.08 13.74
CA GLN A 81 -15.39 -12.05 14.75
C GLN A 81 -15.01 -13.37 14.09
N GLU A 82 -13.93 -14.00 14.55
CA GLU A 82 -13.62 -15.35 14.12
C GLU A 82 -14.46 -16.37 14.91
N LYS A 83 -15.22 -17.20 14.18
CA LYS A 83 -15.97 -18.33 14.72
C LYS A 83 -15.71 -19.56 13.84
N ASN A 84 -15.26 -20.64 14.45
CA ASN A 84 -14.99 -21.91 13.76
C ASN A 84 -14.09 -21.75 12.50
N GLY A 85 -13.04 -20.92 12.59
CA GLY A 85 -12.13 -20.64 11.49
C GLY A 85 -12.70 -19.77 10.37
N LYS A 86 -13.91 -19.21 10.54
CA LYS A 86 -14.54 -18.28 9.60
C LYS A 86 -14.65 -16.89 10.20
N LYS A 87 -14.38 -15.86 9.40
CA LYS A 87 -14.65 -14.46 9.77
C LYS A 87 -16.12 -14.16 9.50
N GLU A 88 -16.86 -13.81 10.54
CA GLU A 88 -18.25 -13.37 10.46
C GLU A 88 -18.32 -11.88 10.74
N LEU A 89 -19.07 -11.13 9.92
CA LEU A 89 -19.31 -9.71 10.16
C LEU A 89 -20.17 -9.56 11.43
N PHE A 90 -19.64 -8.85 12.42
CA PHE A 90 -20.24 -8.68 13.74
C PHE A 90 -21.01 -7.36 13.83
N CYS A 91 -20.41 -6.24 13.43
CA CYS A 91 -21.08 -4.95 13.36
C CYS A 91 -20.40 -4.01 12.36
N VAL A 92 -21.08 -2.92 12.01
CA VAL A 92 -20.56 -1.84 11.17
C VAL A 92 -20.62 -0.53 11.96
N VAL A 93 -19.45 0.04 12.24
CA VAL A 93 -19.30 1.27 13.03
C VAL A 93 -19.16 2.45 12.08
N THR A 94 -20.06 3.42 12.22
CA THR A 94 -20.09 4.65 11.40
C THR A 94 -19.84 5.88 12.26
N GLN A 95 -19.74 7.08 11.68
CA GLN A 95 -19.55 8.32 12.45
C GLN A 95 -20.59 8.52 13.57
N LYS A 96 -21.83 8.06 13.37
CA LYS A 96 -22.91 8.16 14.38
C LYS A 96 -22.65 7.31 15.64
N ASP A 97 -21.64 6.47 15.59
CA ASP A 97 -21.27 5.51 16.64
C ASP A 97 -19.98 5.93 17.37
N ASP A 98 -19.50 7.15 17.13
CA ASP A 98 -18.35 7.70 17.83
C ASP A 98 -18.56 7.72 19.35
N GLY A 99 -17.57 7.26 20.10
CA GLY A 99 -17.60 7.04 21.54
C GLY A 99 -18.39 5.83 22.02
N LYS A 100 -19.07 5.07 21.15
CA LYS A 100 -19.92 3.95 21.59
C LYS A 100 -19.11 2.72 22.04
N VAL A 101 -19.72 1.94 22.91
CA VAL A 101 -19.23 0.65 23.38
C VAL A 101 -20.05 -0.48 22.77
N PHE A 102 -19.38 -1.43 22.12
CA PHE A 102 -19.96 -2.62 21.51
C PHE A 102 -19.60 -3.87 22.33
N PHE A 103 -20.57 -4.74 22.61
CA PHE A 103 -20.39 -5.96 23.38
C PHE A 103 -20.47 -7.18 22.48
N ILE A 104 -19.47 -8.06 22.51
CA ILE A 104 -19.36 -9.21 21.59
C ILE A 104 -20.52 -10.22 21.71
N ASN A 105 -21.21 -10.27 22.85
CA ASN A 105 -22.36 -11.13 23.06
C ASN A 105 -23.70 -10.53 22.60
N GLN A 106 -23.68 -9.28 22.10
CA GLN A 106 -24.86 -8.61 21.55
C GLN A 106 -24.85 -8.71 20.03
N SER A 107 -26.05 -8.79 19.45
CA SER A 107 -26.24 -8.67 18.02
C SER A 107 -26.51 -7.21 17.67
N TYR A 108 -25.97 -6.76 16.54
CA TYR A 108 -26.20 -5.41 16.02
C TYR A 108 -26.84 -5.53 14.63
N ASP A 109 -27.84 -4.69 14.36
CA ASP A 109 -28.48 -4.67 13.06
C ASP A 109 -27.51 -4.18 11.99
N ILE A 110 -27.33 -5.00 10.96
CA ILE A 110 -26.55 -4.66 9.78
C ILE A 110 -27.54 -4.55 8.64
N THR A 111 -27.62 -3.36 8.05
CA THR A 111 -28.51 -3.11 6.91
C THR A 111 -28.05 -3.92 5.69
N ARG A 112 -29.00 -4.22 4.80
CA ARG A 112 -28.70 -4.91 3.54
C ARG A 112 -27.67 -4.12 2.72
N GLU A 113 -27.80 -2.79 2.71
CA GLU A 113 -26.89 -1.89 2.01
C GLU A 113 -25.46 -2.02 2.55
N GLN A 114 -25.27 -1.99 3.87
CA GLN A 114 -23.95 -2.17 4.49
C GLN A 114 -23.33 -3.53 4.17
N TYR A 115 -24.15 -4.59 4.10
CA TYR A 115 -23.69 -5.92 3.71
C TYR A 115 -23.28 -5.97 2.24
N LEU A 116 -24.08 -5.37 1.35
CA LEU A 116 -23.77 -5.29 -0.07
C LEU A 116 -22.52 -4.46 -0.35
N ASP A 117 -22.34 -3.35 0.36
CA ASP A 117 -21.15 -2.50 0.24
C ASP A 117 -19.89 -3.25 0.69
N PHE A 118 -19.97 -3.97 1.81
CA PHE A 118 -18.89 -4.84 2.26
C PHE A 118 -18.55 -5.91 1.21
N ALA A 119 -19.54 -6.64 0.71
CA ALA A 119 -19.34 -7.71 -0.26
C ALA A 119 -18.75 -7.20 -1.59
N ARG A 120 -19.23 -6.05 -2.09
CA ARG A 120 -18.69 -5.41 -3.30
C ARG A 120 -17.24 -4.99 -3.10
N ALA A 121 -16.93 -4.36 -1.98
CA ALA A 121 -15.57 -3.92 -1.67
C ALA A 121 -14.60 -5.09 -1.53
N GLU A 122 -15.03 -6.20 -0.93
CA GLU A 122 -14.23 -7.44 -0.85
C GLU A 122 -13.96 -8.02 -2.25
N MET A 123 -14.97 -8.06 -3.12
CA MET A 123 -14.82 -8.52 -4.51
C MET A 123 -13.89 -7.61 -5.31
N THR A 124 -14.03 -6.29 -5.19
CA THR A 124 -13.13 -5.32 -5.82
C THR A 124 -11.70 -5.50 -5.34
N GLN A 125 -11.49 -5.70 -4.04
CA GLN A 125 -10.15 -5.97 -3.51
C GLN A 125 -9.57 -7.28 -4.05
N LYS A 126 -10.35 -8.37 -4.05
CA LYS A 126 -9.92 -9.66 -4.63
C LYS A 126 -9.56 -9.51 -6.10
N ASN A 127 -10.36 -8.77 -6.87
CA ASN A 127 -10.07 -8.49 -8.27
C ASN A 127 -8.81 -7.64 -8.43
N GLN A 128 -8.61 -6.59 -7.63
CA GLN A 128 -7.38 -5.78 -7.66
C GLN A 128 -6.13 -6.57 -7.26
N GLU A 129 -6.24 -7.45 -6.26
CA GLU A 129 -5.15 -8.35 -5.86
C GLU A 129 -4.87 -9.38 -6.95
N LYS A 130 -5.93 -9.93 -7.57
CA LYS A 130 -5.82 -10.82 -8.71
C LYS A 130 -5.21 -10.13 -9.94
N ASP A 131 -5.60 -8.89 -10.25
CA ASP A 131 -5.05 -8.11 -11.36
C ASP A 131 -3.58 -7.77 -11.11
N LYS A 132 -3.20 -7.47 -9.85
CA LYS A 132 -1.79 -7.27 -9.47
C LYS A 132 -0.99 -8.55 -9.62
N ASP A 133 -1.56 -9.68 -9.20
CA ASP A 133 -0.91 -10.97 -9.32
C ASP A 133 -0.81 -11.39 -10.80
N GLU A 134 -1.88 -11.28 -11.59
CA GLU A 134 -1.91 -11.61 -13.02
C GLU A 134 -0.95 -10.76 -13.87
N ASN A 135 -0.66 -9.53 -13.42
CA ASN A 135 0.30 -8.61 -14.03
C ASN A 135 1.69 -8.64 -13.35
N SER A 136 1.94 -9.55 -12.41
CA SER A 136 3.28 -9.72 -11.83
C SER A 136 4.27 -10.23 -12.87
N ILE A 137 5.56 -9.92 -12.66
CA ILE A 137 6.65 -10.38 -13.54
C ILE A 137 6.63 -11.91 -13.61
N GLU A 138 6.37 -12.56 -12.48
CA GLU A 138 6.36 -14.01 -12.31
C GLU A 138 5.23 -14.67 -13.10
N ASN A 139 4.00 -14.14 -13.00
CA ASN A 139 2.87 -14.69 -13.73
C ASN A 139 2.96 -14.41 -15.24
N ILE A 140 3.49 -13.26 -15.66
CA ILE A 140 3.75 -12.99 -17.07
C ILE A 140 4.85 -13.92 -17.61
N ALA A 141 5.95 -14.11 -16.87
CA ALA A 141 7.01 -15.05 -17.24
C ALA A 141 6.44 -16.46 -17.44
N LYS A 142 5.60 -16.92 -16.52
CA LYS A 142 4.93 -18.23 -16.59
C LYS A 142 4.02 -18.34 -17.82
N LYS A 143 3.20 -17.33 -18.10
CA LYS A 143 2.32 -17.29 -19.30
C LYS A 143 3.12 -17.35 -20.61
N LEU A 144 4.29 -16.69 -20.65
CA LEU A 144 5.18 -16.66 -21.81
C LEU A 144 6.15 -17.85 -21.87
N GLY A 145 6.14 -18.76 -20.89
CA GLY A 145 7.08 -19.88 -20.83
C GLY A 145 8.53 -19.45 -20.59
N VAL A 146 8.77 -18.26 -20.05
CA VAL A 146 10.11 -17.73 -19.80
C VAL A 146 10.58 -18.15 -18.41
N LYS A 147 11.80 -18.71 -18.36
CA LYS A 147 12.44 -19.11 -17.11
C LYS A 147 12.71 -17.90 -16.21
N LEU A 148 12.37 -18.02 -14.93
CA LEU A 148 12.76 -17.07 -13.88
C LEU A 148 14.07 -17.52 -13.22
N VAL A 149 14.89 -16.55 -12.83
CA VAL A 149 16.12 -16.76 -12.07
C VAL A 149 16.15 -15.83 -10.85
N GLY A 150 16.79 -16.27 -9.78
CA GLY A 150 17.00 -15.43 -8.60
C GLY A 150 18.10 -14.41 -8.86
N VAL A 151 17.89 -13.17 -8.42
CA VAL A 151 18.91 -12.11 -8.50
C VAL A 151 19.03 -11.43 -7.15
N ASN A 152 20.22 -11.51 -6.56
CA ASN A 152 20.57 -10.84 -5.32
C ASN A 152 21.32 -9.53 -5.63
N ILE A 153 20.71 -8.39 -5.33
CA ILE A 153 21.26 -7.06 -5.57
C ILE A 153 21.77 -6.48 -4.26
N LYS A 154 23.07 -6.20 -4.17
CA LYS A 154 23.75 -5.73 -2.96
C LYS A 154 24.37 -4.34 -3.16
N GLY A 155 24.44 -3.54 -2.11
CA GLY A 155 25.24 -2.31 -2.14
C GLY A 155 26.74 -2.60 -1.94
N ALA A 156 27.63 -1.84 -2.59
CA ALA A 156 29.08 -1.94 -2.33
C ALA A 156 29.48 -1.41 -0.94
N SER A 157 28.74 -0.45 -0.39
CA SER A 157 29.08 0.17 0.89
C SER A 157 28.65 -0.66 2.10
N TRP A 158 29.41 -0.58 3.18
CA TRP A 158 29.00 -1.07 4.51
C TRP A 158 27.83 -0.26 5.07
N PHE A 159 27.80 1.04 4.78
CA PHE A 159 26.72 1.92 5.20
C PHE A 159 25.56 1.89 4.19
N PRO A 160 24.30 1.91 4.65
CA PRO A 160 23.16 1.92 3.75
C PRO A 160 23.10 3.22 2.94
N SER A 161 23.10 3.11 1.61
CA SER A 161 22.87 4.21 0.69
C SER A 161 21.60 3.98 -0.13
N MET A 162 20.94 5.05 -0.55
CA MET A 162 19.79 4.93 -1.44
C MET A 162 20.27 4.46 -2.81
N ALA A 163 19.69 3.37 -3.30
CA ALA A 163 19.96 2.82 -4.60
C ALA A 163 18.70 2.90 -5.48
N HIS A 164 18.89 3.24 -6.75
CA HIS A 164 17.86 3.24 -7.77
C HIS A 164 18.21 2.19 -8.82
N VAL A 165 17.34 1.21 -9.04
CA VAL A 165 17.59 0.09 -9.95
C VAL A 165 16.41 -0.09 -10.89
N ARG A 166 16.69 -0.13 -12.19
CA ARG A 166 15.71 -0.35 -13.26
C ARG A 166 15.89 -1.74 -13.87
N TYR A 167 14.77 -2.38 -14.22
CA TYR A 167 14.74 -3.62 -14.98
C TYR A 167 14.16 -3.36 -16.37
N GLU A 168 14.90 -3.78 -17.39
CA GLU A 168 14.38 -3.91 -18.75
C GLU A 168 13.95 -5.36 -18.95
N LEU A 169 12.65 -5.61 -18.86
CA LEU A 169 12.08 -6.94 -19.04
C LEU A 169 12.11 -7.34 -20.53
N PRO A 170 12.28 -8.63 -20.86
CA PRO A 170 12.42 -9.07 -22.25
C PRO A 170 11.14 -8.88 -23.10
N TRP A 171 9.98 -8.66 -22.46
CA TRP A 171 8.70 -8.38 -23.12
C TRP A 171 8.19 -6.94 -22.89
N GLY A 172 8.90 -6.14 -22.08
CA GLY A 172 8.46 -4.80 -21.70
C GLY A 172 9.34 -3.74 -22.35
N LYS A 173 8.75 -2.90 -23.21
CA LYS A 173 9.42 -1.68 -23.69
C LYS A 173 9.39 -0.53 -22.67
N ASP A 174 8.73 -0.76 -21.53
CA ASP A 174 8.46 0.28 -20.56
C ASP A 174 9.60 0.45 -19.56
N LYS A 175 10.00 1.71 -19.34
CA LYS A 175 11.17 2.07 -18.53
C LYS A 175 10.89 2.03 -17.02
N GLN A 176 9.66 1.73 -16.59
CA GLN A 176 9.21 1.99 -15.21
C GLN A 176 9.39 0.84 -14.23
N THR A 177 9.81 -0.35 -14.67
CA THR A 177 9.95 -1.51 -13.77
C THR A 177 11.27 -1.44 -12.98
N GLY A 178 11.22 -1.65 -11.66
CA GLY A 178 12.40 -1.71 -10.80
C GLY A 178 12.10 -1.28 -9.36
N PHE A 179 13.08 -0.74 -8.64
CA PHE A 179 12.90 -0.28 -7.27
C PHE A 179 13.83 0.88 -6.89
N SER A 180 13.51 1.53 -5.77
CA SER A 180 14.50 2.29 -5.01
C SER A 180 14.39 1.97 -3.54
N THR A 181 15.53 1.64 -2.93
CA THR A 181 15.60 1.30 -1.53
C THR A 181 17.02 1.50 -1.02
N SER A 182 17.15 1.53 0.29
CA SER A 182 18.45 1.61 0.95
C SER A 182 19.13 0.24 0.96
N LEU A 183 20.32 0.15 0.34
CA LEU A 183 21.12 -1.06 0.22
C LEU A 183 22.52 -0.89 0.84
N SER A 184 23.09 -2.00 1.32
CA SER A 184 24.47 -2.10 1.80
C SER A 184 24.99 -3.53 1.58
N LYS A 185 26.23 -3.82 2.00
CA LYS A 185 26.77 -5.20 2.01
C LYS A 185 25.90 -6.18 2.81
N ALA A 186 25.29 -5.70 3.91
CA ALA A 186 24.43 -6.49 4.79
C ALA A 186 22.94 -6.40 4.44
N LYS A 187 22.52 -5.32 3.78
CA LYS A 187 21.12 -5.08 3.39
C LYS A 187 20.97 -5.19 1.88
N ASN A 188 20.52 -6.33 1.41
CA ASN A 188 20.37 -6.64 0.00
C ASN A 188 18.89 -6.75 -0.42
N LYS A 189 18.65 -6.79 -1.73
CA LYS A 189 17.33 -7.03 -2.30
C LYS A 189 17.38 -8.26 -3.20
N TYR A 190 16.62 -9.28 -2.83
CA TYR A 190 16.41 -10.45 -3.67
C TYR A 190 15.16 -10.28 -4.52
N VAL A 191 15.25 -10.60 -5.81
CA VAL A 191 14.15 -10.57 -6.77
C VAL A 191 14.22 -11.75 -7.71
N PHE A 192 13.08 -12.18 -8.24
CA PHE A 192 13.02 -13.15 -9.34
C PHE A 192 12.79 -12.41 -10.65
N LEU A 193 13.68 -12.59 -11.62
CA LEU A 193 13.62 -11.90 -12.90
C LEU A 193 13.71 -12.92 -14.04
N PRO A 194 13.04 -12.66 -15.17
CA PRO A 194 13.05 -13.55 -16.32
C PRO A 194 14.38 -13.51 -17.05
N VAL A 195 14.75 -14.64 -17.67
CA VAL A 195 15.86 -14.70 -18.61
C VAL A 195 15.63 -13.71 -19.75
N GLY A 196 16.67 -12.96 -20.11
CA GLY A 196 16.62 -11.83 -21.05
C GLY A 196 16.49 -10.45 -20.37
N THR A 197 16.28 -10.40 -19.05
CA THR A 197 16.23 -9.12 -18.32
C THR A 197 17.59 -8.45 -18.29
N LYS A 198 17.62 -7.13 -18.47
CA LYS A 198 18.78 -6.29 -18.20
C LYS A 198 18.54 -5.44 -16.95
N ILE A 199 19.54 -5.35 -16.08
CA ILE A 199 19.47 -4.64 -14.80
C ILE A 199 20.40 -3.44 -14.85
N TYR A 200 19.85 -2.26 -14.54
CA TYR A 200 20.58 -0.99 -14.58
C TYR A 200 20.62 -0.32 -13.21
N GLN A 201 21.75 0.24 -12.83
CA GLN A 201 21.87 1.21 -11.74
C GLN A 201 21.57 2.60 -12.28
N CYS A 202 20.65 3.32 -11.64
CA CYS A 202 20.31 4.69 -11.99
C CYS A 202 20.89 5.66 -10.96
N SER A 203 21.28 6.85 -11.41
CA SER A 203 21.78 7.90 -10.51
C SER A 203 20.69 8.54 -9.65
N ASP A 204 19.42 8.45 -10.08
CA ASP A 204 18.25 9.04 -9.41
C ASP A 204 16.97 8.26 -9.79
N LYS A 205 15.80 8.73 -9.34
CA LYS A 205 14.47 8.16 -9.58
C LYS A 205 14.11 8.17 -11.06
N TYR A 206 14.42 7.08 -11.74
CA TYR A 206 14.22 6.89 -13.18
C TYR A 206 12.75 6.90 -13.65
N TRP A 207 11.79 6.88 -12.73
CA TRP A 207 10.35 6.95 -13.01
C TRP A 207 9.76 8.36 -12.86
N ASP A 208 10.54 9.34 -12.42
CA ASP A 208 10.08 10.73 -12.33
C ASP A 208 10.39 11.46 -13.64
N ASN A 209 9.35 11.92 -14.34
CA ASN A 209 9.47 12.60 -15.64
C ASN A 209 10.28 13.90 -15.56
N ASN A 210 10.43 14.49 -14.36
CA ASN A 210 11.13 15.76 -14.15
C ASN A 210 12.59 15.58 -13.72
N VAL A 211 13.07 14.34 -13.58
CA VAL A 211 14.42 14.04 -13.10
C VAL A 211 15.29 13.55 -14.25
N LYS A 212 16.40 14.25 -14.49
CA LYS A 212 17.47 13.74 -15.37
C LYS A 212 18.31 12.75 -14.59
N PHE A 213 18.47 11.54 -15.12
CA PHE A 213 19.30 10.50 -14.51
C PHE A 213 20.22 9.87 -15.56
N THR A 214 21.32 9.28 -15.09
CA THR A 214 22.16 8.39 -15.90
C THR A 214 21.88 6.95 -15.51
N GLU A 215 22.10 6.02 -16.44
CA GLU A 215 21.97 4.58 -16.19
C GLU A 215 23.26 3.84 -16.54
N LYS A 216 23.62 2.87 -15.71
CA LYS A 216 24.74 1.95 -15.92
C LYS A 216 24.21 0.53 -15.93
N LEU A 217 24.44 -0.20 -17.02
CA LEU A 217 24.10 -1.62 -17.10
C LEU A 217 24.99 -2.40 -16.12
N LEU A 218 24.36 -3.19 -15.26
CA LEU A 218 25.04 -4.02 -14.27
C LEU A 218 25.08 -5.50 -14.66
N LEU A 219 23.98 -6.01 -15.21
CA LEU A 219 23.83 -7.42 -15.52
C LEU A 219 22.81 -7.63 -16.65
N SER A 220 23.13 -8.53 -17.57
CA SER A 220 22.19 -9.12 -18.53
C SER A 220 21.98 -10.59 -18.15
N ILE A 221 20.73 -11.01 -17.98
CA ILE A 221 20.39 -12.38 -17.59
C ILE A 221 20.34 -13.26 -18.83
N GLU A 222 21.35 -14.11 -19.00
CA GLU A 222 21.44 -15.02 -20.17
C GLU A 222 20.80 -16.41 -19.93
N GLY A 223 20.51 -16.77 -18.67
CA GLY A 223 19.84 -18.03 -18.32
C GLY A 223 20.76 -19.24 -18.13
N SER A 224 22.08 -19.04 -18.23
CA SER A 224 23.12 -20.04 -17.95
C SER A 224 23.24 -20.42 -16.47
N LYS A 225 22.73 -19.57 -15.56
CA LYS A 225 22.71 -19.80 -14.10
C LYS A 225 21.28 -19.68 -13.56
N ASN A 226 21.02 -20.36 -12.44
CA ASN A 226 19.73 -20.26 -11.75
C ASN A 226 19.67 -19.05 -10.81
N ASP A 227 20.83 -18.60 -10.31
CA ASP A 227 20.95 -17.45 -9.43
C ASP A 227 22.11 -16.54 -9.85
N TYR A 228 21.89 -15.24 -9.71
CA TYR A 228 22.86 -14.20 -9.97
C TYR A 228 23.03 -13.33 -8.72
N THR A 229 24.24 -12.82 -8.52
CA THR A 229 24.50 -11.76 -7.53
C THR A 229 25.13 -10.59 -8.24
N VAL A 230 24.59 -9.40 -8.02
CA VAL A 230 25.12 -8.16 -8.57
C VAL A 230 25.39 -7.18 -7.43
N SER A 231 26.53 -6.51 -7.50
CA SER A 231 26.91 -5.47 -6.55
C SER A 231 26.80 -4.13 -7.24
N LEU A 232 26.11 -3.19 -6.62
CA LEU A 232 26.08 -1.79 -7.04
C LEU A 232 27.43 -1.16 -6.74
N GLU A 233 27.92 -0.33 -7.65
CA GLU A 233 29.14 0.46 -7.45
C GLU A 233 28.85 1.78 -6.75
#